data_AF-A0A6M1RM54-F1
#
_entry.id   AF-A0A6M1RM54-F1
#
_cell.length_a   1.000
_cell.length_b   1.000
_cell.length_c   1.000
_cell.angle_alpha   90.00
_cell.angle_beta   90.00
_cell.angle_gamma   90.00
#
_symmetry.space_group_name_H-M   'P 1'
#
loop_
_entity.id
_entity.type
_entity.pdbx_description
1 polymer ?
#
loop_
_entity_poly.entity_id
_entity_poly.type
_entity_poly.pdbx_seq_one_letter_code
_entity_poly.pdbx_strand_id
1 'polypeptide(L)'
;MRQRDTPSVTKRSPRIRFEFVASQKQSTLGGLPALEALAQQFDLWQKIRALPGLDPRTRTSHGYSPELIVAQLIYCFCSGGASLADAERLNDEPLVRPLARVKKFADPTQLGQWLRQQSDTSIAALWNLNAEFVQWVIDRADPARWTYAGRAEAF
;
A
#
# COMPACT_ATOMS: atom_id res chain seq x y z
N MET A 1 -31.89 -6.56 -1.02
CA MET A 1 -31.16 -5.30 -1.31
C MET A 1 -30.13 -5.63 -2.38
N ARG A 2 -30.29 -5.16 -3.63
CA ARG A 2 -29.40 -5.56 -4.75
C ARG A 2 -28.05 -4.85 -4.58
N GLN A 3 -26.98 -5.61 -4.37
CA GLN A 3 -25.60 -5.13 -4.43
C GLN A 3 -25.40 -4.46 -5.79
N ARG A 4 -25.09 -3.16 -5.80
CA ARG A 4 -24.70 -2.47 -7.04
C ARG A 4 -23.29 -2.97 -7.40
N ASP A 5 -23.17 -3.65 -8.53
CA ASP A 5 -21.89 -4.12 -9.05
C ASP A 5 -20.93 -2.94 -9.20
N THR A 6 -19.91 -2.88 -8.32
CA THR A 6 -18.91 -1.81 -8.35
C THR A 6 -17.99 -2.07 -9.55
N PRO A 7 -17.83 -1.12 -10.48
CA PRO A 7 -16.87 -1.26 -11.58
C PRO A 7 -15.45 -1.39 -11.04
N SER A 8 -14.54 -2.03 -11.77
CA SER A 8 -13.16 -2.25 -11.31
C SER A 8 -12.51 -0.94 -10.88
N VAL A 9 -12.04 -0.91 -9.63
CA VAL A 9 -11.26 0.19 -9.07
C VAL A 9 -9.82 -0.28 -8.92
N THR A 10 -8.89 0.45 -9.53
CA THR A 10 -7.49 0.07 -9.60
C THR A 10 -6.62 1.26 -9.21
N LYS A 11 -5.59 1.00 -8.39
CA LYS A 11 -4.61 2.03 -8.03
C LYS A 11 -3.80 2.43 -9.27
N ARG A 12 -3.56 3.73 -9.42
CA ARG A 12 -2.66 4.28 -10.45
C ARG A 12 -1.55 5.10 -9.80
N SER A 13 -0.42 5.21 -10.48
CA SER A 13 0.67 6.08 -10.04
C SER A 13 0.18 7.53 -9.94
N PRO A 14 0.47 8.23 -8.83
CA PRO A 14 0.08 9.62 -8.65
C PRO A 14 0.69 10.52 -9.73
N ARG A 15 -0.03 11.57 -10.14
CA ARG A 15 0.46 12.63 -11.04
C ARG A 15 0.71 13.93 -10.27
N ILE A 16 1.21 13.81 -9.04
CA ILE A 16 1.37 14.94 -8.12
C ILE A 16 2.84 15.34 -8.10
N ARG A 17 3.12 16.64 -8.16
CA ARG A 17 4.44 17.19 -7.84
C ARG A 17 4.40 17.64 -6.39
N PHE A 18 5.30 17.13 -5.57
CA PHE A 18 5.42 17.53 -4.18
C PHE A 18 6.28 18.78 -4.06
N GLU A 19 5.83 19.72 -3.24
CA GLU A 19 6.63 20.84 -2.76
C GLU A 19 6.83 20.65 -1.25
N PHE A 20 8.08 20.59 -0.81
CA PHE A 20 8.41 20.48 0.60
C PHE A 20 8.50 21.88 1.19
N VAL A 21 7.47 22.29 1.93
CA VAL A 21 7.45 23.53 2.70
C VAL A 21 7.71 23.25 4.17
N ALA A 22 8.46 24.11 4.84
CA ALA A 22 8.67 24.01 6.28
C ALA A 22 7.32 24.17 7.00
N SER A 23 6.83 23.09 7.61
CA SER A 23 5.58 23.07 8.36
C SER A 23 5.90 22.89 9.84
N GLN A 24 5.35 23.76 10.68
CA GLN A 24 5.38 23.59 12.14
C GLN A 24 4.33 22.57 12.64
N LYS A 25 3.58 21.95 11.71
CA LYS A 25 2.63 20.88 12.00
C LYS A 25 3.13 19.57 11.40
N GLN A 26 3.36 18.58 12.25
CA GLN A 26 3.66 17.21 11.85
C GLN A 26 2.36 16.57 11.36
N SER A 27 2.24 16.32 10.05
CA SER A 27 1.08 15.63 9.49
C SER A 27 1.29 14.12 9.63
N THR A 28 0.33 13.42 10.22
CA THR A 28 0.28 11.95 10.27
C THR A 28 0.31 11.32 8.87
N LEU A 29 -0.06 12.09 7.83
CA LEU A 29 -0.05 11.66 6.43
C LEU A 29 1.17 12.17 5.64
N GLY A 30 2.04 12.98 6.25
CA GLY A 30 3.21 13.57 5.59
C GLY A 30 4.23 12.54 5.10
N GLY A 31 4.20 11.32 5.66
CA GLY A 31 5.03 10.19 5.21
C GLY A 31 4.49 9.47 3.97
N LEU A 32 3.20 9.60 3.64
CA LEU A 32 2.59 8.87 2.52
C LEU A 32 3.18 9.26 1.14
N PRO A 33 3.52 10.54 0.87
CA PRO A 33 4.30 10.92 -0.30
C PRO A 33 5.63 10.18 -0.44
N ALA A 34 6.39 10.06 0.66
CA ALA A 34 7.67 9.36 0.67
C ALA A 34 7.48 7.86 0.44
N LEU A 35 6.43 7.28 1.04
CA LEU A 35 6.04 5.90 0.81
C LEU A 35 5.69 5.64 -0.66
N GLU A 36 4.92 6.53 -1.29
CA GLU A 36 4.58 6.40 -2.72
C GLU A 36 5.82 6.54 -3.62
N ALA A 37 6.74 7.43 -3.29
CA ALA A 37 8.00 7.56 -4.02
C ALA A 37 8.83 6.28 -3.92
N LEU A 38 8.90 5.68 -2.73
CA LEU A 38 9.60 4.41 -2.52
C LEU A 38 8.94 3.25 -3.28
N ALA A 39 7.61 3.15 -3.19
CA ALA A 39 6.83 2.16 -3.91
C ALA A 39 6.97 2.29 -5.43
N GLN A 40 7.11 3.51 -5.95
CA GLN A 40 7.41 3.74 -7.37
C GLN A 40 8.82 3.30 -7.75
N GLN A 41 9.83 3.62 -6.94
CA GLN A 41 11.22 3.21 -7.22
C GLN A 41 11.40 1.69 -7.18
N PHE A 42 10.67 1.00 -6.31
CA PHE A 42 10.67 -0.46 -6.21
C PHE A 42 9.71 -1.15 -7.21
N ASP A 43 8.92 -0.39 -7.97
CA ASP A 43 7.84 -0.90 -8.83
C ASP A 43 6.83 -1.79 -8.09
N LEU A 44 6.57 -1.45 -6.83
CA LEU A 44 5.76 -2.24 -5.88
C LEU A 44 4.38 -2.59 -6.43
N TRP A 45 3.70 -1.61 -7.04
CA TRP A 45 2.31 -1.77 -7.47
C TRP A 45 2.17 -2.72 -8.66
N GLN A 46 3.16 -2.77 -9.56
CA GLN A 46 3.16 -3.76 -10.64
C GLN A 46 3.49 -5.15 -10.10
N LYS A 47 4.46 -5.25 -9.19
CA LYS A 47 4.80 -6.51 -8.52
C LYS A 47 3.59 -7.10 -7.80
N ILE A 48 2.86 -6.30 -7.01
CA ILE A 48 1.62 -6.72 -6.33
C ILE A 48 0.57 -7.20 -7.33
N ARG A 49 0.36 -6.48 -8.43
CA ARG A 49 -0.60 -6.87 -9.47
C ARG A 49 -0.26 -8.23 -10.08
N ALA A 50 1.03 -8.55 -10.20
CA ALA A 50 1.52 -9.80 -10.77
C ALA A 50 1.59 -10.96 -9.76
N LEU A 51 1.32 -10.73 -8.46
CA LEU A 51 1.43 -11.80 -7.46
C LEU A 51 0.37 -12.89 -7.67
N PRO A 52 0.78 -14.16 -7.77
CA PRO A 52 -0.15 -15.26 -8.01
C PRO A 52 -1.08 -15.45 -6.80
N GLY A 53 -2.38 -15.61 -7.10
CA GLY A 53 -3.41 -15.90 -6.09
C GLY A 53 -3.79 -14.73 -5.18
N LEU A 54 -3.17 -13.55 -5.32
CA LEU A 54 -3.46 -12.39 -4.49
C LEU A 54 -4.75 -11.66 -4.91
N ASP A 55 -5.13 -11.74 -6.19
CA ASP A 55 -6.43 -11.23 -6.67
C ASP A 55 -7.50 -12.34 -6.54
N PRO A 56 -8.41 -12.28 -5.55
CA PRO A 56 -9.43 -13.29 -5.38
C PRO A 56 -10.61 -13.12 -6.36
N ARG A 57 -10.58 -12.10 -7.21
CA ARG A 57 -11.69 -11.78 -8.12
C ARG A 57 -11.70 -12.75 -9.30
N THR A 58 -12.82 -13.44 -9.48
CA THR A 58 -13.09 -14.22 -10.70
C THR A 58 -13.43 -13.33 -11.89
N ARG A 59 -14.03 -12.15 -11.65
CA ARG A 59 -14.36 -11.15 -12.66
C ARG A 59 -13.64 -9.83 -12.38
N THR A 60 -12.53 -9.61 -13.07
CA THR A 60 -11.65 -8.44 -12.88
C THR A 60 -12.26 -7.12 -13.36
N SER A 61 -13.39 -7.14 -14.08
CA SER A 61 -14.12 -5.93 -14.46
C SER A 61 -14.89 -5.27 -13.31
N HIS A 62 -14.95 -5.91 -12.13
CA HIS A 62 -15.62 -5.41 -10.94
C HIS A 62 -14.73 -5.50 -9.69
N GLY A 63 -15.13 -4.80 -8.63
CA GLY A 63 -14.45 -4.83 -7.34
C GLY A 63 -13.13 -4.05 -7.32
N TYR A 64 -12.33 -4.29 -6.28
CA TYR A 64 -11.07 -3.59 -6.06
C TYR A 64 -9.89 -4.48 -6.44
N SER A 65 -8.93 -3.91 -7.15
CA SER A 65 -7.72 -4.62 -7.53
C SER A 65 -6.81 -4.89 -6.32
N PRO A 66 -5.97 -5.94 -6.35
CA PRO A 66 -5.12 -6.31 -5.21
C PRO A 66 -4.17 -5.16 -4.81
N GLU A 67 -3.57 -4.46 -5.77
CA GLU A 67 -2.68 -3.33 -5.49
C GLU A 67 -3.40 -2.14 -4.84
N LEU A 68 -4.72 -2.00 -5.04
CA LEU A 68 -5.50 -0.96 -4.37
C LEU A 68 -5.84 -1.33 -2.94
N ILE A 69 -6.25 -2.58 -2.70
CA ILE A 69 -6.49 -3.09 -1.34
C ILE A 69 -5.20 -3.03 -0.52
N VAL A 70 -4.09 -3.50 -1.09
CA VAL A 70 -2.78 -3.46 -0.42
C VAL A 70 -2.34 -2.02 -0.16
N ALA A 71 -2.51 -1.09 -1.12
CA ALA A 71 -2.20 0.31 -0.87
C ALA A 71 -3.06 0.93 0.24
N GLN A 72 -4.35 0.60 0.30
CA GLN A 72 -5.23 1.07 1.37
C GLN A 72 -4.76 0.59 2.75
N LEU A 73 -4.35 -0.68 2.86
CA LEU A 73 -3.80 -1.25 4.09
C LEU A 73 -2.48 -0.59 4.49
N ILE A 74 -1.55 -0.45 3.54
CA ILE A 74 -0.25 0.20 3.77
C ILE A 74 -0.45 1.65 4.22
N TYR A 75 -1.32 2.41 3.55
CA TYR A 75 -1.60 3.79 3.94
C TYR A 75 -2.20 3.87 5.34
N CYS A 76 -3.15 2.98 5.67
CA CYS A 76 -3.76 2.90 6.98
C CYS A 76 -2.69 2.68 8.07
N PHE A 77 -1.82 1.68 7.90
CA PHE A 77 -0.77 1.38 8.86
C PHE A 77 0.24 2.53 8.99
N CYS A 78 0.68 3.09 7.86
CA CYS A 78 1.65 4.20 7.86
C CYS A 78 1.07 5.54 8.35
N SER A 79 -0.26 5.66 8.46
CA SER A 79 -0.94 6.77 9.10
C SER A 79 -1.37 6.49 10.55
N GLY A 80 -0.93 5.37 11.15
CA GLY A 80 -1.24 4.99 12.53
C GLY A 80 -2.59 4.31 12.74
N GLY A 81 -3.29 3.92 11.67
CA GLY A 81 -4.51 3.13 11.75
C GLY A 81 -4.22 1.66 12.08
N ALA A 82 -5.14 1.02 12.79
CA ALA A 82 -4.97 -0.35 13.27
C ALA A 82 -6.21 -1.24 13.05
N SER A 83 -7.24 -0.72 12.37
CA SER A 83 -8.49 -1.43 12.13
C SER A 83 -9.00 -1.27 10.70
N LEU A 84 -9.92 -2.14 10.28
CA LEU A 84 -10.60 -2.01 8.99
C LEU A 84 -11.44 -0.72 8.91
N ALA A 85 -11.97 -0.26 10.04
CA ALA A 85 -12.67 1.01 10.13
C ALA A 85 -11.73 2.19 9.90
N ASP A 86 -10.50 2.15 10.41
CA ASP A 86 -9.50 3.17 10.14
C ASP A 86 -9.10 3.21 8.66
N ALA A 87 -9.02 2.04 8.02
CA ALA A 87 -8.76 1.97 6.58
C ALA A 87 -9.88 2.61 5.74
N GLU A 88 -11.14 2.58 6.19
CA GLU A 88 -12.24 3.28 5.52
C GLU A 88 -12.16 4.81 5.71
N ARG A 89 -11.71 5.28 6.88
CA ARG A 89 -11.52 6.71 7.18
C ARG A 89 -10.56 7.42 6.22
N LEU A 90 -9.69 6.67 5.53
CA LEU A 90 -8.87 7.19 4.43
C LEU A 90 -9.69 7.85 3.29
N ASN A 91 -10.99 7.56 3.17
CA ASN A 91 -11.87 8.26 2.23
C ASN A 91 -12.08 9.74 2.60
N ASP A 92 -12.01 10.07 3.88
CA ASP A 92 -12.19 11.43 4.38
C ASP A 92 -10.88 12.24 4.30
N GLU A 93 -9.75 11.56 4.09
CA GLU A 93 -8.44 12.17 4.03
C GLU A 93 -8.16 12.86 2.67
N PRO A 94 -7.85 14.17 2.64
CA PRO A 94 -7.71 14.93 1.40
C PRO A 94 -6.60 14.43 0.47
N LEU A 95 -5.51 13.89 1.04
CA LEU A 95 -4.32 13.51 0.29
C LEU A 95 -4.40 12.08 -0.29
N VAL A 96 -5.09 11.17 0.41
CA VAL A 96 -4.92 9.72 0.20
C VAL A 96 -5.61 9.25 -1.08
N ARG A 97 -6.82 9.76 -1.38
CA ARG A 97 -7.53 9.46 -2.63
C ARG A 97 -6.79 9.97 -3.88
N PRO A 98 -6.26 11.21 -3.91
CA PRO A 98 -5.37 11.66 -4.98
C PRO A 98 -4.11 10.81 -5.15
N LEU A 99 -3.48 10.35 -4.05
CA LEU A 99 -2.30 9.47 -4.13
C LEU A 99 -2.61 8.12 -4.79
N ALA A 100 -3.73 7.49 -4.41
CA ALA A 100 -4.18 6.25 -5.04
C ALA A 100 -4.85 6.45 -6.42
N ARG A 101 -5.24 7.69 -6.73
CA ARG A 101 -6.05 8.10 -7.90
C ARG A 101 -7.38 7.35 -8.01
N VAL A 102 -8.09 7.25 -6.89
CA VAL A 102 -9.40 6.58 -6.80
C VAL A 102 -10.47 7.52 -6.26
N LYS A 103 -11.74 7.25 -6.62
CA LYS A 103 -12.89 8.01 -6.10
C LYS A 103 -13.26 7.61 -4.68
N LYS A 104 -13.12 6.31 -4.39
CA LYS A 104 -13.44 5.68 -3.11
C LYS A 104 -12.52 4.48 -2.88
N PHE A 105 -12.20 4.23 -1.62
CA PHE A 105 -11.58 3.01 -1.12
C PHE A 105 -12.62 1.96 -0.72
N ALA A 106 -12.17 0.73 -0.51
CA ALA A 106 -13.01 -0.36 -0.04
C ALA A 106 -13.52 -0.09 1.39
N ASP A 107 -14.76 -0.46 1.65
CA ASP A 107 -15.33 -0.41 3.01
C ASP A 107 -14.82 -1.59 3.88
N PRO A 108 -15.07 -1.59 5.20
CA PRO A 108 -14.57 -2.63 6.10
C PRO A 108 -15.07 -4.04 5.75
N THR A 109 -16.26 -4.15 5.18
CA THR A 109 -16.83 -5.44 4.76
C THR A 109 -16.08 -5.97 3.53
N GLN A 110 -15.83 -5.11 2.55
CA GLN A 110 -15.08 -5.42 1.35
C GLN A 110 -13.62 -5.79 1.66
N LEU A 111 -12.96 -5.02 2.53
CA LEU A 111 -11.61 -5.35 3.02
C LEU A 111 -11.58 -6.69 3.76
N GLY A 112 -12.50 -6.89 4.69
CA GLY A 112 -12.58 -8.13 5.46
C GLY A 112 -12.89 -9.35 4.59
N GLN A 113 -13.71 -9.20 3.54
CA GLN A 113 -13.97 -10.25 2.57
C GLN A 113 -12.69 -10.59 1.79
N TRP A 114 -11.98 -9.57 1.28
CA TRP A 114 -10.73 -9.78 0.55
C TRP A 114 -9.66 -10.47 1.40
N LEU A 115 -9.52 -10.09 2.68
CA LEU A 115 -8.56 -10.71 3.61
C LEU A 115 -8.88 -12.19 3.87
N ARG A 116 -10.16 -12.54 4.01
CA ARG A 116 -10.58 -13.95 4.23
C ARG A 116 -10.39 -14.84 3.00
N GLN A 117 -10.25 -14.26 1.81
CA GLN A 117 -10.06 -15.00 0.57
C GLN A 117 -8.58 -15.28 0.27
N GLN A 118 -7.66 -14.82 1.11
CA GLN A 118 -6.24 -15.10 0.95
C GLN A 118 -5.92 -16.56 1.26
N SER A 119 -4.96 -17.10 0.54
CA SER A 119 -4.51 -18.49 0.63
C SER A 119 -3.06 -18.54 1.10
N ASP A 120 -2.60 -19.71 1.55
CA ASP A 120 -1.19 -19.91 1.90
C ASP A 120 -0.25 -19.54 0.74
N THR A 121 -0.68 -19.77 -0.51
CA THR A 121 0.06 -19.38 -1.71
C THR A 121 0.17 -17.86 -1.86
N SER A 122 -0.93 -17.12 -1.68
CA SER A 122 -0.89 -15.66 -1.81
C SER A 122 -0.12 -15.00 -0.65
N ILE A 123 -0.22 -15.58 0.55
CA ILE A 123 0.55 -15.17 1.73
C ILE A 123 2.05 -15.41 1.50
N ALA A 124 2.45 -16.58 1.02
CA ALA A 124 3.85 -16.88 0.70
C ALA A 124 4.39 -15.95 -0.40
N ALA A 125 3.60 -15.67 -1.44
CA ALA A 125 3.98 -14.76 -2.51
C ALA A 125 4.20 -13.33 -1.99
N LEU A 126 3.36 -12.85 -1.06
CA LEU A 126 3.53 -11.56 -0.42
C LEU A 126 4.77 -11.52 0.48
N TRP A 127 5.07 -12.59 1.22
CA TRP A 127 6.29 -12.70 2.02
C TRP A 127 7.56 -12.66 1.16
N ASN A 128 7.56 -13.34 0.02
CA ASN A 128 8.68 -13.28 -0.92
C ASN A 128 8.88 -11.87 -1.46
N LEU A 129 7.81 -11.16 -1.81
CA LEU A 129 7.89 -9.76 -2.24
C LEU A 129 8.41 -8.84 -1.12
N ASN A 130 8.04 -9.10 0.13
CA ASN A 130 8.55 -8.36 1.27
C ASN A 130 10.07 -8.60 1.46
N ALA A 131 10.53 -9.85 1.35
CA ALA A 131 11.95 -10.17 1.39
C ALA A 131 12.73 -9.49 0.25
N GLU A 132 12.17 -9.49 -0.96
CA GLU A 132 12.74 -8.76 -2.11
C GLU A 132 12.85 -7.26 -1.82
N PHE A 133 11.81 -6.66 -1.24
CA PHE A 133 11.82 -5.25 -0.86
C PHE A 133 12.91 -4.94 0.18
N VAL A 134 13.02 -5.75 1.23
CA VAL A 134 14.05 -5.58 2.27
C VAL A 134 15.45 -5.66 1.66
N GLN A 135 15.72 -6.68 0.83
CA GLN A 135 17.00 -6.80 0.16
C GLN A 135 17.29 -5.60 -0.75
N TRP A 136 16.30 -5.16 -1.53
CA TRP A 136 16.43 -3.98 -2.38
C TRP A 136 16.75 -2.70 -1.59
N VAL A 137 16.22 -2.55 -0.37
CA VAL A 137 16.58 -1.44 0.53
C VAL A 137 18.01 -1.59 1.04
N ILE A 138 18.42 -2.79 1.46
CA ILE A 138 19.78 -3.09 1.95
C ILE A 138 20.82 -2.74 0.89
N ASP A 139 20.64 -3.19 -0.35
CA ASP A 139 21.59 -2.96 -1.45
C ASP A 139 21.80 -1.47 -1.79
N ARG A 140 20.85 -0.61 -1.39
CA ARG A 140 20.86 0.84 -1.66
C ARG A 140 21.28 1.67 -0.47
N ALA A 141 21.37 1.07 0.71
CA ALA A 141 21.75 1.77 1.90
C ALA A 141 23.27 1.88 2.01
N ASP A 142 23.75 3.08 2.36
CA ASP A 142 25.16 3.29 2.67
C ASP A 142 25.55 2.43 3.89
N PRO A 143 26.64 1.64 3.86
CA PRO A 143 27.12 0.84 4.99
C PRO A 143 27.19 1.61 6.31
N ALA A 144 27.47 2.92 6.27
CA ALA A 144 27.55 3.76 7.47
C ALA A 144 26.19 4.01 8.15
N ARG A 145 25.05 3.76 7.47
CA ARG A 145 23.70 3.94 8.02
C ARG A 145 23.17 2.72 8.78
N TRP A 146 23.86 1.58 8.68
CA TRP A 146 23.51 0.32 9.33
C TRP A 146 24.43 -0.01 10.51
N THR A 147 24.96 1.03 11.17
CA THR A 147 25.81 0.80 12.34
C THR A 147 25.00 0.86 13.62
N TYR A 148 24.79 -0.28 14.28
CA TYR A 148 24.43 -0.30 15.70
C TYR A 148 25.73 -0.24 16.51
N ALA A 149 25.88 0.80 17.34
CA ALA A 149 27.11 1.03 18.12
C ALA A 149 28.43 1.04 17.29
N GLY A 150 28.39 1.56 16.05
CA GLY A 150 29.57 1.68 15.20
C GLY A 150 30.00 0.40 14.47
N ARG A 151 29.19 -0.66 14.52
CA ARG A 151 29.41 -1.91 13.76
C ARG A 151 28.29 -2.14 12.77
N ALA A 152 28.62 -2.45 11.52
CA ALA A 152 27.64 -2.81 10.51
C ALA A 152 26.86 -4.05 10.95
N GLU A 153 25.55 -3.93 11.15
CA GLU A 153 24.65 -5.07 11.31
C GLU A 153 24.20 -5.55 9.92
N ALA A 154 24.55 -6.79 9.59
CA ALA A 154 23.85 -7.56 8.58
C ALA A 154 22.85 -8.45 9.32
N PHE A 155 21.56 -8.33 9.00
CA PHE A 155 20.53 -9.26 9.44
C PHE A 155 20.51 -10.48 8.53
#